data_AF-A0A535FRU9-F1
#
_entry.id   AF-A0A535FRU9-F1
#
_cell.length_a   1.000
_cell.length_b   1.000
_cell.length_c   1.000
_cell.angle_alpha   90.00
_cell.angle_beta   90.00
_cell.angle_gamma   90.00
#
_symmetry.space_group_name_H-M   'P 1'
#
loop_
_entity.id
_entity.type
_entity.pdbx_description
1 polymer ?
#
loop_
_entity_poly.entity_id
_entity_poly.type
_entity_poly.pdbx_seq_one_letter_code
_entity_poly.pdbx_strand_id
1 'polypeptide(L)'
;MELGMVGIGRMGANMAKRLMRAGHTCIGYARRWEAVQERINDGSIKAGATSLQDLVQKLSTPRIIWLMVPAASVDATLETLIPLLSPGDIVVDGGNSYYHDDIRRAATLKPYDIHYVDCGTSGGVWGLERGYCQMIGGEEAIVAHLDPIFSTLAPGVEAASRIPGREDVGGTAEKGYLHCGPHGAGHFVKMVHNGIEYGIMAAYAEGLNILHHANIGKHQQNIDAETAPLTNPEFYQYDLNLADITELWRRGSVIGSWLLDLTASAFLKSPQLQEFSGHVADSGEGRWTIAAAIDESVPAPVLSAALFARFSSRGEAEFADKILSAMRFAFGGHLEKKKE
;
A
#
# COMPACT_ATOMS: atom_id res chain seq x y z
N MET A 1 7.86 -8.60 24.30
CA MET A 1 7.47 -7.27 24.84
C MET A 1 5.95 -7.20 24.99
N GLU A 2 5.44 -6.23 25.74
CA GLU A 2 4.01 -5.92 25.86
C GLU A 2 3.68 -4.67 25.04
N LEU A 3 2.54 -4.67 24.33
CA LEU A 3 2.08 -3.51 23.56
C LEU A 3 0.55 -3.43 23.49
N GLY A 4 0.05 -2.20 23.37
CA GLY A 4 -1.33 -1.89 23.01
C GLY A 4 -1.50 -1.77 21.50
N MET A 5 -2.47 -2.46 20.91
CA MET A 5 -2.83 -2.34 19.50
C MET A 5 -4.14 -1.57 19.36
N VAL A 6 -4.07 -0.31 18.94
CA VAL A 6 -5.21 0.56 18.68
C VAL A 6 -5.59 0.45 17.21
N GLY A 7 -6.75 -0.13 16.92
CA GLY A 7 -7.16 -0.42 15.53
C GLY A 7 -6.89 -1.88 15.15
N ILE A 8 -7.65 -2.78 15.75
CA ILE A 8 -7.63 -4.22 15.44
C ILE A 8 -8.51 -4.59 14.23
N GLY A 9 -8.43 -3.79 13.17
CA GLY A 9 -8.94 -4.17 11.85
C GLY A 9 -8.13 -5.32 11.24
N ARG A 10 -8.34 -5.64 9.96
CA ARG A 10 -7.67 -6.79 9.32
C ARG A 10 -6.13 -6.75 9.45
N MET A 11 -5.51 -5.59 9.21
CA MET A 11 -4.06 -5.44 9.35
C MET A 11 -3.60 -5.50 10.80
N GLY A 12 -4.14 -4.65 11.68
CA GLY A 12 -3.73 -4.61 13.09
C GLY A 12 -3.95 -5.93 13.84
N ALA A 13 -5.03 -6.65 13.54
CA ALA A 13 -5.28 -7.99 14.07
C ALA A 13 -4.23 -9.00 13.61
N ASN A 14 -3.89 -9.01 12.32
CA ASN A 14 -2.89 -9.92 11.79
C ASN A 14 -1.48 -9.62 12.34
N MET A 15 -1.14 -8.35 12.53
CA MET A 15 0.13 -7.95 13.17
C MET A 15 0.16 -8.40 14.63
N ALA A 16 -0.91 -8.12 15.40
CA ALA A 16 -1.03 -8.56 16.78
C ALA A 16 -0.95 -10.09 16.90
N LYS A 17 -1.61 -10.84 16.01
CA LYS A 17 -1.55 -12.30 15.96
C LYS A 17 -0.14 -12.81 15.70
N ARG A 18 0.60 -12.19 14.78
CA ARG A 18 2.01 -12.53 14.51
C ARG A 18 2.88 -12.28 15.74
N LEU A 19 2.69 -11.15 16.41
CA LEU A 19 3.39 -10.81 17.66
C LEU A 19 3.07 -11.80 18.79
N MET A 20 1.79 -12.15 18.97
CA MET A 20 1.33 -13.14 19.95
C MET A 20 1.96 -14.53 19.70
N ARG A 21 2.06 -14.97 18.44
CA ARG A 21 2.72 -16.24 18.06
C ARG A 21 4.20 -16.28 18.45
N ALA A 22 4.86 -15.13 18.49
CA ALA A 22 6.27 -15.00 18.86
C ALA A 22 6.49 -14.66 20.36
N GLY A 23 5.45 -14.75 21.19
CA GLY A 23 5.55 -14.57 22.64
C GLY A 23 5.47 -13.12 23.11
N HIS A 24 5.14 -12.16 22.25
CA HIS A 24 4.75 -10.82 22.69
C HIS A 24 3.34 -10.85 23.28
N THR A 25 3.04 -9.89 24.16
CA THR A 25 1.68 -9.69 24.68
C THR A 25 1.03 -8.49 24.00
N CYS A 26 -0.08 -8.71 23.30
CA CYS A 26 -0.86 -7.65 22.67
C CYS A 26 -2.18 -7.44 23.41
N ILE A 27 -2.46 -6.20 23.82
CA ILE A 27 -3.78 -5.78 24.34
C ILE A 27 -4.47 -4.95 23.25
N GLY A 28 -5.62 -5.39 22.77
CA GLY A 28 -6.29 -4.75 21.63
C GLY A 28 -7.37 -3.75 22.05
N TYR A 29 -7.51 -2.68 21.26
CA TYR A 29 -8.62 -1.74 21.34
C TYR A 29 -9.21 -1.46 19.96
N ALA A 30 -10.54 -1.43 19.89
CA ALA A 30 -11.31 -0.89 18.77
C ALA A 30 -12.59 -0.22 19.28
N ARG A 31 -13.15 0.68 18.47
CA ARG A 31 -14.40 1.39 18.77
C ARG A 31 -15.60 0.45 19.00
N ARG A 32 -15.62 -0.70 18.31
CA ARG A 32 -16.68 -1.71 18.44
C ARG A 32 -16.17 -2.86 19.29
N TRP A 33 -16.84 -3.11 20.41
CA TRP A 33 -16.44 -4.15 21.36
C TRP A 33 -16.53 -5.55 20.74
N GLU A 34 -17.48 -5.79 19.84
CA GLU A 34 -17.64 -7.07 19.15
C GLU A 34 -16.38 -7.46 18.36
N ALA A 35 -15.72 -6.47 17.73
CA ALA A 35 -14.46 -6.70 17.03
C ALA A 35 -13.35 -7.08 18.01
N VAL A 36 -13.33 -6.50 19.21
CA VAL A 36 -12.37 -6.85 20.27
C VAL A 36 -12.60 -8.29 20.75
N GLN A 37 -13.85 -8.67 21.02
CA GLN A 37 -14.19 -10.03 21.45
C GLN A 37 -13.80 -11.07 20.40
N GLU A 38 -14.05 -10.80 19.12
CA GLU A 38 -13.65 -11.69 18.04
C GLU A 38 -12.13 -11.92 18.03
N ARG A 39 -11.34 -10.87 18.25
CA ARG A 39 -9.87 -10.98 18.29
C ARG A 39 -9.31 -11.64 19.54
N ILE A 40 -10.03 -11.58 20.65
CA ILE A 40 -9.69 -12.38 21.83
C ILE A 40 -9.94 -13.86 21.51
N ASN A 41 -11.10 -14.17 20.93
CA ASN A 41 -11.52 -15.55 20.63
C ASN A 41 -10.62 -16.23 19.59
N ASP A 42 -10.15 -15.50 18.57
CA ASP A 42 -9.27 -16.04 17.53
C ASP A 42 -7.76 -16.03 17.90
N GLY A 43 -7.44 -15.60 19.12
CA GLY A 43 -6.09 -15.54 19.68
C GLY A 43 -5.20 -14.43 19.11
N SER A 44 -5.76 -13.47 18.37
CA SER A 44 -4.97 -12.35 17.82
C SER A 44 -4.49 -11.37 18.89
N ILE A 45 -5.21 -11.27 20.01
CA ILE A 45 -4.83 -10.46 21.18
C ILE A 45 -5.02 -11.25 22.47
N LYS A 46 -4.23 -10.94 23.50
CA LYS A 46 -4.34 -11.58 24.82
C LYS A 46 -5.56 -11.11 25.59
N ALA A 47 -5.84 -9.81 25.51
CA ALA A 47 -6.93 -9.15 26.20
C ALA A 47 -7.42 -7.94 25.39
N GLY A 48 -8.61 -7.47 25.72
CA GLY A 48 -9.24 -6.30 25.11
C GLY A 48 -9.38 -5.14 26.08
N ALA A 49 -9.41 -3.92 25.55
CA ALA A 49 -9.76 -2.71 26.28
C ALA A 49 -11.10 -2.13 25.79
N THR A 50 -11.88 -1.55 26.70
CA THR A 50 -13.18 -0.92 26.41
C THR A 50 -13.05 0.56 26.02
N SER A 51 -11.92 1.19 26.38
CA SER A 51 -11.56 2.56 26.04
C SER A 51 -10.04 2.69 25.92
N LEU A 52 -9.56 3.82 25.37
CA LEU A 52 -8.12 4.12 25.35
C LEU A 52 -7.54 4.27 26.77
N GLN A 53 -8.32 4.79 27.72
CA GLN A 53 -7.93 4.85 29.13
C GLN A 53 -7.76 3.45 29.75
N ASP A 54 -8.73 2.57 29.51
CA ASP A 54 -8.65 1.18 29.97
C ASP A 54 -7.45 0.46 29.32
N LEU A 55 -7.13 0.76 28.06
CA LEU A 55 -5.93 0.23 27.39
C LEU A 55 -4.65 0.67 28.11
N VAL A 56 -4.49 1.97 28.34
CA VAL A 56 -3.31 2.56 28.99
C VAL A 56 -3.12 2.01 30.41
N GLN A 57 -4.20 1.80 31.15
CA GLN A 57 -4.16 1.24 32.51
C GLN A 57 -3.73 -0.24 32.54
N LYS A 58 -3.98 -0.98 31.47
CA LYS A 58 -3.61 -2.40 31.35
C LYS A 58 -2.17 -2.64 30.89
N LEU A 59 -1.48 -1.60 30.40
CA LEU A 59 -0.11 -1.69 29.91
C LEU A 59 0.90 -1.29 30.99
N SER A 60 2.00 -2.04 31.05
CA SER A 60 3.20 -1.71 31.82
C SER A 60 3.98 -0.55 31.20
N THR A 61 4.68 0.22 32.04
CA THR A 61 5.54 1.32 31.61
C THR A 61 6.99 0.86 31.35
N PRO A 62 7.72 1.48 30.39
CA PRO A 62 7.22 2.43 29.39
C PRO A 62 6.27 1.72 28.41
N ARG A 63 5.14 2.36 28.13
CA ARG A 63 4.07 1.79 27.31
C ARG A 63 4.44 1.88 25.84
N ILE A 64 4.08 0.84 25.08
CA ILE A 64 4.17 0.84 23.62
C ILE A 64 2.75 0.78 23.08
N ILE A 65 2.33 1.84 22.39
CA ILE A 65 1.01 1.92 21.74
C ILE A 65 1.20 1.98 20.24
N TRP A 66 0.74 0.94 19.56
CA TRP A 66 0.77 0.83 18.10
C TRP A 66 -0.59 1.22 17.52
N LEU A 67 -0.60 2.21 16.64
CA LEU A 67 -1.78 2.71 15.95
C LEU A 67 -1.88 2.05 14.57
N MET A 68 -3.00 1.37 14.33
CA MET A 68 -3.42 0.79 13.05
C MET A 68 -4.83 1.28 12.70
N VAL A 69 -5.00 2.60 12.72
CA VAL A 69 -6.25 3.30 12.42
C VAL A 69 -6.16 4.02 11.07
N PRO A 70 -7.29 4.42 10.46
CA PRO A 70 -7.25 5.26 9.27
C PRO A 70 -6.44 6.54 9.52
N ALA A 71 -5.67 7.01 8.53
CA ALA A 71 -4.79 8.17 8.67
C ALA A 71 -5.52 9.42 9.23
N ALA A 72 -6.75 9.66 8.77
CA ALA A 72 -7.59 10.76 9.24
C ALA A 72 -8.05 10.65 10.72
N SER A 73 -7.86 9.49 11.36
CA SER A 73 -8.24 9.26 12.77
C SER A 73 -7.05 9.31 13.73
N VAL A 74 -5.81 9.43 13.23
CA VAL A 74 -4.61 9.38 14.08
C VAL A 74 -4.56 10.58 15.02
N ASP A 75 -4.76 11.80 14.53
CA ASP A 75 -4.66 13.00 15.37
C ASP A 75 -5.70 12.99 16.51
N ALA A 76 -6.97 12.66 16.24
CA ALA A 76 -8.00 12.54 17.29
C ALA A 76 -7.69 11.41 18.31
N THR A 77 -7.00 10.35 17.86
CA THR A 77 -6.54 9.26 18.75
C THR A 77 -5.40 9.76 19.65
N LEU A 78 -4.44 10.50 19.09
CA LEU A 78 -3.35 11.11 19.85
C LEU A 78 -3.85 12.13 20.87
N GLU A 79 -4.81 12.99 20.50
CA GLU A 79 -5.44 13.95 21.41
C GLU A 79 -6.03 13.27 22.66
N THR A 80 -6.58 12.07 22.50
CA THR A 80 -7.12 11.28 23.61
C THR A 80 -6.01 10.57 24.40
N LEU A 81 -4.95 10.11 23.74
CA LEU A 81 -3.85 9.36 24.37
C LEU A 81 -2.88 10.24 25.16
N ILE A 82 -2.49 11.40 24.63
CA ILE A 82 -1.51 12.31 25.25
C ILE A 82 -1.78 12.56 26.75
N PRO A 83 -3.00 12.93 27.20
CA PRO A 83 -3.25 13.16 28.63
C PRO A 83 -3.22 11.90 29.50
N LEU A 84 -3.18 10.71 28.90
CA LEU A 84 -3.18 9.42 29.59
C LEU A 84 -1.77 8.81 29.69
N LEU A 85 -0.86 9.22 28.82
CA LEU A 85 0.50 8.70 28.73
C LEU A 85 1.44 9.36 29.74
N SER A 86 2.57 8.71 29.97
CA SER A 86 3.63 9.16 30.88
C SER A 86 4.93 9.43 30.10
N PRO A 87 5.84 10.28 30.63
CA PRO A 87 7.18 10.45 30.09
C PRO A 87 7.88 9.11 29.81
N GLY A 88 8.49 8.98 28.64
CA GLY A 88 9.13 7.76 28.14
C GLY A 88 8.19 6.76 27.44
N ASP A 89 6.87 6.97 27.45
CA ASP A 89 5.95 6.14 26.66
C ASP A 89 6.15 6.36 25.15
N ILE A 90 5.87 5.32 24.36
CA ILE A 90 6.14 5.27 22.92
C ILE A 90 4.84 5.07 22.15
N VAL A 91 4.60 5.92 21.16
CA VAL A 91 3.51 5.77 20.19
C VAL A 91 4.10 5.46 18.81
N VAL A 92 3.68 4.34 18.24
CA VAL A 92 4.03 3.92 16.88
C VAL A 92 2.82 4.14 15.98
N ASP A 93 2.95 4.96 14.94
CA ASP A 93 1.96 5.02 13.86
C ASP A 93 2.36 4.05 12.75
N GLY A 94 1.66 2.92 12.65
CA GLY A 94 1.91 1.90 11.61
C GLY A 94 0.99 2.02 10.40
N GLY A 95 0.21 3.10 10.32
CA GLY A 95 -0.77 3.33 9.28
C GLY A 95 -0.15 3.73 7.94
N ASN A 96 -0.96 4.44 7.16
CA ASN A 96 -0.54 5.09 5.91
C ASN A 96 -0.68 6.61 6.08
N SER A 97 0.06 7.16 7.03
CA SER A 97 0.07 8.61 7.26
C SER A 97 1.00 9.33 6.30
N TYR A 98 0.70 10.60 6.07
CA TYR A 98 1.55 11.47 5.28
C TYR A 98 2.72 11.96 6.14
N TYR A 99 3.94 11.88 5.62
CA TYR A 99 5.15 12.10 6.42
C TYR A 99 5.26 13.50 7.06
N HIS A 100 4.63 14.53 6.48
CA HIS A 100 4.55 15.86 7.11
C HIS A 100 3.78 15.83 8.43
N ASP A 101 2.74 14.99 8.52
CA ASP A 101 1.98 14.81 9.75
C ASP A 101 2.82 14.15 10.83
N ASP A 102 3.70 13.21 10.47
CA ASP A 102 4.59 12.53 11.41
C ASP A 102 5.60 13.49 12.04
N ILE A 103 6.19 14.36 11.22
CA ILE A 103 7.11 15.42 11.68
C ILE A 103 6.39 16.35 12.67
N ARG A 104 5.16 16.77 12.32
CA ARG A 104 4.30 17.59 13.19
C ARG A 104 3.95 16.86 14.49
N ARG A 105 3.54 15.60 14.42
CA ARG A 105 3.13 14.78 15.58
C ARG A 105 4.29 14.56 16.53
N ALA A 106 5.47 14.23 16.01
CA ALA A 106 6.68 14.13 16.83
C ALA A 106 6.96 15.43 17.60
N ALA A 107 6.82 16.60 16.94
CA ALA A 107 6.96 17.89 17.59
C ALA A 107 5.86 18.16 18.66
N THR A 108 4.62 17.72 18.42
CA THR A 108 3.51 17.84 19.37
C THR A 108 3.69 16.95 20.61
N LEU A 109 4.25 15.75 20.46
CA LEU A 109 4.43 14.79 21.55
C LEU A 109 5.67 15.11 22.42
N LYS A 110 6.69 15.74 21.83
CA LYS A 110 7.96 16.06 22.50
C LYS A 110 7.84 16.81 23.83
N PRO A 111 6.99 17.85 24.01
CA PRO A 111 6.84 18.55 25.30
C PRO A 111 6.31 17.66 26.43
N TYR A 112 5.67 16.53 26.10
CA TYR A 112 5.17 15.55 27.07
C TYR A 112 6.18 14.43 27.35
N ASP A 113 7.36 14.48 26.73
CA ASP A 113 8.38 13.42 26.76
C ASP A 113 7.84 12.07 26.28
N ILE A 114 6.94 12.10 25.29
CA ILE A 114 6.39 10.91 24.63
C ILE A 114 7.12 10.73 23.29
N HIS A 115 7.62 9.53 23.05
CA HIS A 115 8.34 9.22 21.81
C HIS A 115 7.38 8.84 20.70
N TYR A 116 7.66 9.32 19.48
CA TYR A 116 6.87 9.03 18.29
C TYR A 116 7.69 8.30 17.24
N VAL A 117 7.13 7.24 16.67
CA VAL A 117 7.75 6.44 15.62
C VAL A 117 6.75 6.26 14.47
N ASP A 118 7.12 6.65 13.27
CA ASP A 118 6.36 6.33 12.05
C ASP A 118 6.87 5.01 11.46
N CYS A 119 5.97 4.10 11.11
CA CYS A 119 6.31 2.75 10.63
C CYS A 119 5.46 2.36 9.42
N GLY A 120 5.91 2.79 8.25
CA GLY A 120 5.30 2.39 6.98
C GLY A 120 5.38 0.88 6.79
N THR A 121 4.22 0.22 6.76
CA THR A 121 4.13 -1.25 6.73
C THR A 121 3.60 -1.75 5.38
N SER A 122 4.30 -2.68 4.72
CA SER A 122 3.92 -3.29 3.43
C SER A 122 3.84 -4.83 3.51
N GLY A 123 3.06 -5.45 2.63
CA GLY A 123 2.80 -6.90 2.57
C GLY A 123 1.32 -7.29 2.68
N GLY A 124 0.48 -6.37 3.14
CA GLY A 124 -0.97 -6.56 3.22
C GLY A 124 -1.38 -7.78 4.06
N VAL A 125 -2.47 -8.44 3.67
CA VAL A 125 -3.02 -9.58 4.42
C VAL A 125 -2.07 -10.78 4.50
N TRP A 126 -1.11 -10.88 3.59
CA TRP A 126 -0.15 -11.98 3.52
C TRP A 126 0.96 -11.86 4.56
N GLY A 127 1.14 -10.69 5.17
CA GLY A 127 2.21 -10.47 6.14
C GLY A 127 2.02 -11.23 7.46
N LEU A 128 0.83 -11.75 7.77
CA LEU A 128 0.66 -12.66 8.91
C LEU A 128 1.58 -13.87 8.78
N GLU A 129 1.59 -14.48 7.60
CA GLU A 129 2.36 -15.69 7.32
C GLU A 129 3.76 -15.34 6.82
N ARG A 130 3.89 -14.37 5.90
CA ARG A 130 5.15 -14.03 5.21
C ARG A 130 5.99 -12.95 5.91
N GLY A 131 5.45 -12.27 6.91
CA GLY A 131 6.04 -11.08 7.51
C GLY A 131 5.78 -9.80 6.71
N TYR A 132 6.02 -8.66 7.35
CA TYR A 132 5.75 -7.33 6.82
C TYR A 132 7.05 -6.56 6.57
N CYS A 133 7.18 -5.96 5.38
CA CYS A 133 8.24 -5.00 5.14
C CYS A 133 7.95 -3.73 5.96
N GLN A 134 8.89 -3.30 6.80
CA GLN A 134 8.70 -2.17 7.72
C GLN A 134 9.75 -1.09 7.46
N MET A 135 9.27 0.12 7.15
CA MET A 135 10.08 1.32 6.90
C MET A 135 9.86 2.28 8.08
N ILE A 136 10.89 2.51 8.88
CA ILE A 136 10.75 3.07 10.22
C ILE A 136 11.44 4.43 10.31
N GLY A 137 10.72 5.46 10.74
CA GLY A 137 11.25 6.78 11.06
C GLY A 137 11.14 7.07 12.56
N GLY A 138 12.16 7.71 13.12
CA GLY A 138 12.15 8.09 14.54
C GLY A 138 13.53 8.22 15.17
N GLU A 139 13.54 8.43 16.49
CA GLU A 139 14.75 8.50 17.30
C GLU A 139 15.47 7.14 17.33
N GLU A 140 16.78 7.13 17.05
CA GLU A 140 17.59 5.91 16.92
C GLU A 140 17.50 5.00 18.16
N ALA A 141 17.60 5.58 19.37
CA ALA A 141 17.53 4.81 20.61
C ALA A 141 16.15 4.15 20.83
N ILE A 142 15.07 4.83 20.42
CA ILE A 142 13.70 4.31 20.56
C ILE A 142 13.44 3.24 19.51
N VAL A 143 13.89 3.44 18.28
CA VAL A 143 13.80 2.44 17.22
C VAL A 143 14.59 1.18 17.60
N ALA A 144 15.79 1.33 18.18
CA ALA A 144 16.59 0.21 18.69
C ALA A 144 15.88 -0.52 19.85
N HIS A 145 15.21 0.20 20.76
CA HIS A 145 14.41 -0.40 21.82
C HIS A 145 13.25 -1.27 21.28
N LEU A 146 12.65 -0.86 20.16
CA LEU A 146 11.55 -1.56 19.50
C LEU A 146 11.99 -2.70 18.56
N ASP A 147 13.31 -2.94 18.38
CA ASP A 147 13.85 -3.98 17.49
C ASP A 147 13.18 -5.37 17.65
N PRO A 148 12.89 -5.88 18.88
CA PRO A 148 12.23 -7.17 19.02
C PRO A 148 10.83 -7.23 18.39
N ILE A 149 10.11 -6.11 18.35
CA ILE A 149 8.78 -6.01 17.70
C ILE A 149 8.96 -6.00 16.18
N PHE A 150 9.85 -5.14 15.67
CA PHE A 150 10.10 -5.05 14.24
C PHE A 150 10.64 -6.36 13.66
N SER A 151 11.63 -6.98 14.31
CA SER A 151 12.20 -8.26 13.88
C SER A 151 11.16 -9.38 13.86
N THR A 152 10.19 -9.38 14.79
CA THR A 152 9.10 -10.38 14.81
C THR A 152 8.12 -10.17 13.67
N LEU A 153 7.76 -8.91 13.40
CA LEU A 153 6.83 -8.57 12.33
C LEU A 153 7.44 -8.78 10.94
N ALA A 154 8.76 -8.65 10.81
CA ALA A 154 9.44 -8.73 9.52
C ALA A 154 9.47 -10.16 8.92
N PRO A 155 9.75 -10.29 7.61
CA PRO A 155 9.87 -11.58 6.91
C PRO A 155 11.05 -12.43 7.37
N GLY A 156 12.17 -11.79 7.75
CA GLY A 156 13.44 -12.47 7.99
C GLY A 156 14.26 -12.70 6.71
N VAL A 157 15.53 -13.07 6.90
CA VAL A 157 16.52 -13.17 5.81
C VAL A 157 16.16 -14.22 4.77
N GLU A 158 15.60 -15.36 5.21
CA GLU A 158 15.25 -16.49 4.35
C GLU A 158 14.08 -16.22 3.40
N ALA A 159 13.41 -15.06 3.52
CA ALA A 159 12.29 -14.69 2.65
C ALA A 159 12.74 -14.39 1.20
N ALA A 160 14.03 -14.12 0.97
CA ALA A 160 14.60 -13.90 -0.34
C ALA A 160 16.05 -14.39 -0.41
N SER A 161 16.54 -14.71 -1.61
CA SER A 161 17.96 -15.01 -1.80
C SER A 161 18.81 -13.79 -1.46
N ARG A 162 19.90 -14.01 -0.71
CA ARG A 162 20.82 -12.93 -0.36
C ARG A 162 21.55 -12.41 -1.59
N ILE A 163 21.75 -11.09 -1.63
CA ILE A 163 22.54 -10.43 -2.67
C ILE A 163 24.02 -10.63 -2.32
N PRO A 164 24.87 -11.10 -3.25
CA PRO A 164 26.31 -11.29 -2.98
C PRO A 164 26.98 -10.02 -2.44
N GLY A 165 27.76 -10.14 -1.35
CA GLY A 165 28.45 -9.03 -0.69
C GLY A 165 27.58 -8.22 0.27
N ARG A 166 26.30 -8.58 0.45
CA ARG A 166 25.41 -7.90 1.40
C ARG A 166 25.78 -8.21 2.85
N GLU A 167 26.36 -9.38 3.09
CA GLU A 167 26.87 -9.83 4.39
C GLU A 167 27.88 -8.85 5.03
N ASP A 168 28.58 -8.07 4.22
CA ASP A 168 29.62 -7.15 4.70
C ASP A 168 29.08 -5.79 5.17
N VAL A 169 27.82 -5.45 4.84
CA VAL A 169 27.22 -4.13 5.10
C VAL A 169 26.48 -4.07 6.45
N GLY A 170 26.08 -5.21 7.00
CA GLY A 170 25.32 -5.30 8.25
C GLY A 170 23.93 -4.64 8.21
N GLY A 171 23.41 -4.32 9.40
CA GLY A 171 22.10 -3.71 9.60
C GLY A 171 20.92 -4.69 9.51
N THR A 172 19.70 -4.15 9.44
CA THR A 172 18.45 -4.93 9.50
C THR A 172 17.75 -5.11 8.16
N ALA A 173 18.24 -4.44 7.10
CA ALA A 173 17.58 -4.42 5.78
C ALA A 173 17.32 -5.83 5.22
N GLU A 174 18.26 -6.77 5.36
CA GLU A 174 18.08 -8.16 4.90
C GLU A 174 16.98 -8.92 5.65
N LYS A 175 16.61 -8.48 6.86
CA LYS A 175 15.51 -9.06 7.62
C LYS A 175 14.15 -8.52 7.18
N GLY A 176 14.11 -7.49 6.32
CA GLY A 176 12.90 -6.85 5.82
C GLY A 176 12.34 -5.73 6.71
N TYR A 177 13.18 -5.11 7.54
CA TYR A 177 12.84 -3.86 8.22
C TYR A 177 14.04 -2.92 8.28
N LEU A 178 13.81 -1.61 8.26
CA LEU A 178 14.88 -0.62 8.19
C LEU A 178 14.51 0.65 8.95
N HIS A 179 15.43 1.13 9.79
CA HIS A 179 15.42 2.51 10.27
C HIS A 179 15.86 3.43 9.13
N CYS A 180 14.89 4.07 8.49
CA CYS A 180 15.06 4.89 7.30
C CYS A 180 15.62 6.29 7.63
N GLY A 181 15.48 6.75 8.86
CA GLY A 181 15.95 8.07 9.29
C GLY A 181 15.12 8.66 10.44
N PRO A 182 15.15 9.99 10.62
CA PRO A 182 14.38 10.66 11.67
C PRO A 182 12.87 10.59 11.41
N HIS A 183 12.07 11.24 12.26
CA HIS A 183 10.61 11.29 12.12
C HIS A 183 10.15 11.67 10.70
N GLY A 184 9.20 10.92 10.17
CA GLY A 184 8.65 11.01 8.81
C GLY A 184 9.41 10.18 7.77
N ALA A 185 10.66 9.76 8.03
CA ALA A 185 11.44 9.04 7.03
C ALA A 185 10.83 7.66 6.66
N GLY A 186 10.23 6.97 7.63
CA GLY A 186 9.60 5.66 7.39
C GLY A 186 8.38 5.77 6.49
N HIS A 187 7.46 6.68 6.83
CA HIS A 187 6.29 6.93 5.98
C HIS A 187 6.63 7.56 4.64
N PHE A 188 7.69 8.38 4.53
CA PHE A 188 8.17 8.89 3.25
C PHE A 188 8.63 7.76 2.32
N VAL A 189 9.47 6.84 2.82
CA VAL A 189 9.94 5.70 2.02
C VAL A 189 8.76 4.79 1.63
N LYS A 190 7.82 4.55 2.54
CA LYS A 190 6.60 3.78 2.25
C LYS A 190 5.69 4.46 1.23
N MET A 191 5.58 5.79 1.26
CA MET A 191 4.85 6.56 0.27
C MET A 191 5.42 6.32 -1.13
N VAL A 192 6.74 6.47 -1.29
CA VAL A 192 7.43 6.24 -2.58
C VAL A 192 7.32 4.77 -3.02
N HIS A 193 7.41 3.81 -2.09
CA HIS A 193 7.13 2.40 -2.36
C HIS A 193 5.76 2.22 -3.04
N ASN A 194 4.70 2.85 -2.51
CA ASN A 194 3.37 2.78 -3.12
C ASN A 194 3.29 3.50 -4.48
N GLY A 195 4.01 4.60 -4.66
CA GLY A 195 4.14 5.24 -5.97
C GLY A 195 4.77 4.31 -7.02
N ILE A 196 5.85 3.60 -6.67
CA ILE A 196 6.48 2.59 -7.53
C ILE A 196 5.52 1.42 -7.79
N GLU A 197 4.80 0.94 -6.78
CA GLU A 197 3.78 -0.09 -6.93
C GLU A 197 2.74 0.27 -8.00
N TYR A 198 2.29 1.54 -8.04
CA TYR A 198 1.33 2.01 -9.04
C TYR A 198 1.92 1.91 -10.45
N GLY A 199 3.18 2.30 -10.63
CA GLY A 199 3.88 2.22 -11.92
C GLY A 199 4.03 0.77 -12.42
N ILE A 200 4.41 -0.16 -11.54
CA ILE A 200 4.58 -1.58 -11.90
C ILE A 200 3.22 -2.20 -12.27
N MET A 201 2.17 -1.92 -11.49
CA MET A 201 0.81 -2.40 -11.80
C MET A 201 0.32 -1.87 -13.15
N ALA A 202 0.55 -0.59 -13.44
CA ALA A 202 0.17 0.02 -14.71
C ALA A 202 0.92 -0.63 -15.88
N ALA A 203 2.22 -0.89 -15.75
CA ALA A 203 3.01 -1.55 -16.79
C ALA A 203 2.47 -2.96 -17.13
N TYR A 204 2.10 -3.76 -16.12
CA TYR A 204 1.44 -5.05 -16.37
C TYR A 204 0.07 -4.87 -17.03
N ALA A 205 -0.75 -3.95 -16.53
CA ALA A 205 -2.09 -3.73 -17.05
C ALA A 205 -2.06 -3.31 -18.53
N GLU A 206 -1.21 -2.34 -18.89
CA GLU A 206 -1.06 -1.88 -20.28
C GLU A 206 -0.55 -3.00 -21.19
N GLY A 207 0.50 -3.72 -20.78
CA GLY A 207 1.06 -4.83 -21.56
C GLY A 207 0.04 -5.96 -21.78
N LEU A 208 -0.69 -6.36 -20.74
CA LEU A 208 -1.72 -7.38 -20.83
C LEU A 208 -2.93 -6.91 -21.64
N ASN A 209 -3.27 -5.62 -21.58
CA ASN A 209 -4.34 -5.05 -22.39
C ASN A 209 -4.00 -5.05 -23.88
N ILE A 210 -2.73 -4.82 -24.24
CA ILE A 210 -2.24 -4.98 -25.62
C ILE A 210 -2.41 -6.43 -26.07
N LEU A 211 -2.01 -7.40 -25.23
CA LEU A 211 -2.18 -8.83 -25.55
C LEU A 211 -3.66 -9.23 -25.64
N HIS A 212 -4.52 -8.67 -24.81
CA HIS A 212 -5.96 -8.90 -24.84
C HIS A 212 -6.57 -8.49 -26.19
N HIS A 213 -6.12 -7.36 -26.74
CA HIS A 213 -6.59 -6.83 -28.03
C HIS A 213 -5.84 -7.38 -29.25
N ALA A 214 -4.98 -8.40 -29.08
CA ALA A 214 -4.19 -8.97 -30.17
C ALA A 214 -5.02 -9.76 -31.21
N ASN A 215 -6.34 -9.86 -31.02
CA ASN A 215 -7.31 -10.41 -31.96
C ASN A 215 -8.14 -9.34 -32.70
N ILE A 216 -7.79 -8.05 -32.61
CA ILE A 216 -8.57 -6.96 -33.21
C ILE A 216 -8.88 -7.15 -34.71
N GLY A 217 -8.03 -7.87 -35.46
CA GLY A 217 -8.24 -8.18 -36.87
C GLY A 217 -9.30 -9.24 -37.16
N LYS A 218 -9.79 -9.97 -36.15
CA LYS A 218 -10.91 -10.92 -36.27
C LYS A 218 -12.27 -10.23 -36.25
N HIS A 219 -12.33 -9.00 -35.75
CA HIS A 219 -13.57 -8.25 -35.62
C HIS A 219 -13.85 -7.44 -36.88
N GLN A 220 -15.12 -7.39 -37.29
CA GLN A 220 -15.53 -6.55 -38.40
C GLN A 220 -15.36 -5.08 -38.00
N GLN A 221 -14.44 -4.37 -38.66
CA GLN A 221 -14.26 -2.95 -38.43
C GLN A 221 -15.16 -2.15 -39.37
N ASN A 222 -15.95 -1.24 -38.80
CA ASN A 222 -16.64 -0.23 -39.60
C ASN A 222 -15.61 0.78 -40.09
N ILE A 223 -15.47 0.90 -41.41
CA ILE A 223 -14.62 1.91 -42.03
C ILE A 223 -15.40 3.23 -41.96
N ASP A 224 -14.91 4.19 -41.17
CA ASP A 224 -15.45 5.54 -41.11
C ASP A 224 -14.35 6.59 -41.08
N ALA A 225 -14.73 7.85 -41.32
CA ALA A 225 -13.80 8.98 -41.36
C ALA A 225 -13.30 9.40 -39.97
N GLU A 226 -13.87 8.84 -38.89
CA GLU A 226 -13.63 9.25 -37.52
C GLU A 226 -12.67 8.31 -36.77
N THR A 227 -12.45 7.11 -37.32
CA THR A 227 -11.65 6.04 -36.70
C THR A 227 -10.58 5.56 -37.67
N ALA A 228 -9.31 5.58 -37.23
CA ALA A 228 -8.22 5.08 -38.06
C ALA A 228 -8.40 3.57 -38.33
N PRO A 229 -8.39 3.12 -39.60
CA PRO A 229 -8.56 1.72 -39.92
C PRO A 229 -7.30 0.90 -39.60
N LEU A 230 -7.49 -0.36 -39.19
CA LEU A 230 -6.39 -1.30 -39.05
C LEU A 230 -5.85 -1.69 -40.44
N THR A 231 -4.62 -1.28 -40.76
CA THR A 231 -4.04 -1.46 -42.11
C THR A 231 -3.83 -2.94 -42.49
N ASN A 232 -3.38 -3.77 -41.54
CA ASN A 232 -3.05 -5.19 -41.77
C ASN A 232 -3.73 -6.06 -40.71
N PRO A 233 -5.05 -6.32 -40.82
CA PRO A 233 -5.79 -7.10 -39.83
C PRO A 233 -5.26 -8.54 -39.68
N GLU A 234 -4.67 -9.12 -40.73
CA GLU A 234 -4.09 -10.45 -40.73
C GLU A 234 -2.95 -10.63 -39.72
N PHE A 235 -2.30 -9.54 -39.29
CA PHE A 235 -1.25 -9.60 -38.25
C PHE A 235 -1.80 -9.67 -36.83
N TYR A 236 -3.11 -9.48 -36.62
CA TYR A 236 -3.74 -9.40 -35.30
C TYR A 236 -4.91 -10.39 -35.19
N GLN A 237 -4.58 -11.67 -35.30
CA GLN A 237 -5.53 -12.79 -35.31
C GLN A 237 -5.39 -13.68 -34.05
N TYR A 238 -4.81 -13.15 -32.96
CA TYR A 238 -4.39 -13.98 -31.82
C TYR A 238 -5.41 -13.97 -30.69
N ASP A 239 -6.07 -15.10 -30.45
CA ASP A 239 -6.84 -15.32 -29.21
C ASP A 239 -5.89 -15.88 -28.14
N LEU A 240 -5.23 -14.97 -27.42
CA LEU A 240 -4.19 -15.32 -26.46
C LEU A 240 -4.79 -15.73 -25.10
N ASN A 241 -4.27 -16.81 -24.52
CA ASN A 241 -4.62 -17.21 -23.15
C ASN A 241 -3.77 -16.42 -22.15
N LEU A 242 -4.31 -15.31 -21.63
CA LEU A 242 -3.58 -14.45 -20.68
C LEU A 242 -3.30 -15.14 -19.34
N ALA A 243 -4.12 -16.12 -18.92
CA ALA A 243 -3.85 -16.91 -17.72
C ALA A 243 -2.56 -17.72 -17.88
N ASP A 244 -2.42 -18.43 -19.00
CA ASP A 244 -1.21 -19.22 -19.28
C ASP A 244 0.03 -18.35 -19.51
N ILE A 245 -0.13 -17.20 -20.17
CA ILE A 245 0.98 -16.27 -20.42
C ILE A 245 1.51 -15.69 -19.10
N THR A 246 0.62 -15.24 -18.22
CA THR A 246 1.03 -14.72 -16.91
C THR A 246 1.66 -15.82 -16.05
N GLU A 247 1.15 -17.06 -16.10
CA GLU A 247 1.76 -18.21 -15.42
C GLU A 247 3.15 -18.59 -15.98
N LEU A 248 3.32 -18.53 -17.30
CA LEU A 248 4.58 -18.77 -17.99
C LEU A 248 5.66 -17.77 -17.52
N TRP A 249 5.33 -16.48 -17.49
CA TRP A 249 6.27 -15.42 -17.13
C TRP A 249 6.79 -15.50 -15.69
N ARG A 250 6.13 -16.24 -14.80
CA ARG A 250 6.60 -16.43 -13.42
C ARG A 250 7.90 -17.21 -13.32
N ARG A 251 8.32 -17.91 -14.39
CA ARG A 251 9.49 -18.80 -14.37
C ARG A 251 10.52 -18.39 -15.40
N GLY A 252 11.65 -17.86 -14.93
CA GLY A 252 12.81 -17.52 -15.77
C GLY A 252 12.67 -16.29 -16.66
N SER A 253 11.53 -15.59 -16.61
CA SER A 253 11.40 -14.29 -17.28
C SER A 253 12.00 -13.16 -16.44
N VAL A 254 12.38 -12.07 -17.12
CA VAL A 254 12.92 -10.86 -16.47
C VAL A 254 11.88 -10.14 -15.62
N ILE A 255 10.59 -10.30 -15.94
CA ILE A 255 9.48 -9.62 -15.26
C ILE A 255 8.84 -10.48 -14.17
N GLY A 256 9.51 -11.54 -13.70
CA GLY A 256 9.04 -12.29 -12.53
C GLY A 256 8.91 -11.38 -11.30
N SER A 257 7.74 -11.34 -10.68
CA SER A 257 7.50 -10.50 -9.49
C SER A 257 6.28 -10.97 -8.70
N TRP A 258 6.13 -10.48 -7.46
CA TRP A 258 4.96 -10.78 -6.63
C TRP A 258 3.65 -10.24 -7.23
N LEU A 259 3.67 -9.07 -7.88
CA LEU A 259 2.48 -8.54 -8.54
C LEU A 259 2.06 -9.44 -9.71
N LEU A 260 3.01 -9.99 -10.47
CA LEU A 260 2.71 -10.98 -11.52
C LEU A 260 2.09 -12.26 -10.95
N ASP A 261 2.59 -12.76 -9.81
CA ASP A 261 1.98 -13.93 -9.13
C ASP A 261 0.52 -13.68 -8.76
N LEU A 262 0.21 -12.46 -8.28
CA LEU A 262 -1.16 -12.05 -7.96
C LEU A 262 -2.04 -11.94 -9.21
N THR A 263 -1.51 -11.36 -10.29
CA THR A 263 -2.21 -11.25 -11.57
C THR A 263 -2.51 -12.64 -12.16
N ALA A 264 -1.55 -13.56 -12.18
CA ALA A 264 -1.76 -14.94 -12.64
C ALA A 264 -2.83 -15.65 -11.80
N SER A 265 -2.79 -15.47 -10.47
CA SER A 265 -3.80 -16.02 -9.56
C SER A 265 -5.20 -15.46 -9.81
N ALA A 266 -5.32 -14.19 -10.24
CA ALA A 266 -6.59 -13.58 -10.59
C ALA A 266 -7.13 -14.14 -11.91
N PHE A 267 -6.31 -14.20 -12.96
CA PHE A 267 -6.72 -14.78 -14.25
C PHE A 267 -7.11 -16.25 -14.15
N LEU A 268 -6.45 -17.04 -13.30
CA LEU A 268 -6.83 -18.44 -13.08
C LEU A 268 -8.26 -18.57 -12.52
N LYS A 269 -8.70 -17.62 -11.70
CA LYS A 269 -10.06 -17.61 -11.14
C LYS A 269 -11.09 -17.02 -12.10
N SER A 270 -10.71 -15.97 -12.82
CA SER A 270 -11.58 -15.23 -13.72
C SER A 270 -10.78 -14.77 -14.94
N PRO A 271 -10.75 -15.57 -16.03
CA PRO A 271 -9.93 -15.24 -17.21
C PRO A 271 -10.31 -13.92 -17.88
N GLN A 272 -11.56 -13.48 -17.72
CA GLN A 272 -12.08 -12.20 -18.24
C GLN A 272 -12.26 -11.13 -17.14
N LEU A 273 -11.91 -11.41 -15.89
CA LEU A 273 -11.97 -10.46 -14.77
C LEU A 273 -13.36 -9.81 -14.59
N GLN A 274 -14.45 -10.53 -14.89
CA GLN A 274 -15.82 -9.99 -14.97
C GLN A 274 -16.38 -9.44 -13.66
N GLU A 275 -15.81 -9.85 -12.52
CA GLU A 275 -16.19 -9.36 -11.19
C GLU A 275 -15.66 -7.95 -10.88
N PHE A 276 -14.75 -7.41 -11.72
CA PHE A 276 -14.15 -6.10 -11.53
C PHE A 276 -14.76 -5.08 -12.51
N SER A 277 -15.16 -3.90 -12.00
CA SER A 277 -15.79 -2.84 -12.81
C SER A 277 -14.83 -2.02 -13.67
N GLY A 278 -13.51 -2.14 -13.43
CA GLY A 278 -12.51 -1.26 -14.03
C GLY A 278 -12.37 0.12 -13.36
N HIS A 279 -13.19 0.44 -12.34
CA HIS A 279 -13.04 1.67 -11.56
C HIS A 279 -11.93 1.50 -10.51
N VAL A 280 -10.80 2.19 -10.68
CA VAL A 280 -9.63 2.01 -9.81
C VAL A 280 -9.47 3.16 -8.82
N ALA A 281 -9.55 2.83 -7.52
CA ALA A 281 -9.32 3.79 -6.44
C ALA A 281 -7.81 4.08 -6.23
N ASP A 282 -7.52 5.18 -5.55
CA ASP A 282 -6.21 5.52 -5.01
C ASP A 282 -6.36 6.00 -3.56
N SER A 283 -5.38 5.70 -2.71
CA SER A 283 -5.46 5.88 -1.24
C SER A 283 -4.69 7.08 -0.70
N GLY A 284 -4.03 7.86 -1.58
CA GLY A 284 -3.29 9.06 -1.22
C GLY A 284 -1.78 8.97 -1.52
N GLU A 285 -1.13 7.86 -1.22
CA GLU A 285 0.34 7.75 -1.30
C GLU A 285 0.90 7.95 -2.72
N GLY A 286 0.15 7.51 -3.74
CA GLY A 286 0.48 7.80 -5.13
C GLY A 286 0.44 9.30 -5.44
N ARG A 287 -0.53 10.03 -4.89
CA ARG A 287 -0.62 11.50 -5.05
C ARG A 287 0.54 12.19 -4.36
N TRP A 288 0.83 11.81 -3.12
CA TRP A 288 1.91 12.40 -2.34
C TRP A 288 3.30 12.11 -2.95
N THR A 289 3.48 10.94 -3.56
CA THR A 289 4.70 10.65 -4.33
C THR A 289 4.89 11.64 -5.49
N ILE A 290 3.84 11.94 -6.25
CA ILE A 290 3.92 12.91 -7.35
C ILE A 290 4.11 14.34 -6.82
N ALA A 291 3.46 14.70 -5.71
CA ALA A 291 3.68 15.99 -5.07
C ALA A 291 5.16 16.17 -4.65
N ALA A 292 5.74 15.16 -3.98
CA ALA A 292 7.15 15.17 -3.61
C ALA A 292 8.07 15.27 -4.84
N ALA A 293 7.79 14.52 -5.90
CA ALA A 293 8.56 14.61 -7.15
C ALA A 293 8.51 16.01 -7.78
N ILE A 294 7.37 16.71 -7.70
CA ILE A 294 7.25 18.10 -8.16
C ILE A 294 8.09 19.04 -7.29
N ASP A 295 7.93 18.96 -5.96
CA ASP A 295 8.66 19.81 -5.01
C ASP A 295 10.18 19.60 -5.12
N GLU A 296 10.62 18.37 -5.38
CA GLU A 296 12.03 18.00 -5.58
C GLU A 296 12.54 18.25 -7.00
N SER A 297 11.67 18.66 -7.93
CA SER A 297 12.00 18.82 -9.36
C SER A 297 12.53 17.52 -10.02
N VAL A 298 11.98 16.37 -9.65
CA VAL A 298 12.34 15.05 -10.18
C VAL A 298 11.34 14.60 -11.27
N PRO A 299 11.81 14.27 -12.49
CA PRO A 299 10.92 13.74 -13.53
C PRO A 299 10.32 12.38 -13.15
N ALA A 300 8.98 12.30 -13.09
CA ALA A 300 8.25 11.07 -12.75
C ALA A 300 7.14 10.71 -13.77
N PRO A 301 7.40 10.68 -15.09
CA PRO A 301 6.35 10.56 -16.11
C PRO A 301 5.53 9.26 -15.99
N VAL A 302 6.18 8.12 -15.73
CA VAL A 302 5.50 6.81 -15.61
C VAL A 302 4.62 6.76 -14.36
N LEU A 303 5.12 7.24 -13.22
CA LEU A 303 4.35 7.23 -11.97
C LEU A 303 3.15 8.17 -12.06
N SER A 304 3.32 9.35 -12.68
CA SER A 304 2.25 10.30 -12.94
C SER A 304 1.18 9.70 -13.88
N ALA A 305 1.60 9.08 -14.98
CA ALA A 305 0.68 8.43 -15.91
C ALA A 305 -0.10 7.29 -15.24
N ALA A 306 0.56 6.47 -14.44
CA ALA A 306 -0.09 5.39 -13.68
C ALA A 306 -1.14 5.92 -12.70
N LEU A 307 -0.88 7.06 -12.05
CA LEU A 307 -1.87 7.74 -11.20
C LEU A 307 -3.04 8.31 -12.03
N PHE A 308 -2.75 8.99 -13.15
CA PHE A 308 -3.78 9.59 -14.00
C PHE A 308 -4.67 8.55 -14.68
N ALA A 309 -4.13 7.39 -15.06
CA ALA A 309 -4.92 6.27 -15.55
C ALA A 309 -6.01 5.84 -14.55
N ARG A 310 -5.71 5.88 -13.25
CA ARG A 310 -6.72 5.65 -12.21
C ARG A 310 -7.77 6.75 -12.18
N PHE A 311 -7.40 8.02 -12.34
CA PHE A 311 -8.36 9.13 -12.39
C PHE A 311 -9.29 8.98 -13.60
N SER A 312 -8.73 8.74 -14.79
CA SER A 312 -9.49 8.51 -16.02
C SER A 312 -10.42 7.29 -15.90
N SER A 313 -10.00 6.21 -15.22
CA SER A 313 -10.85 5.03 -14.98
C SER A 313 -12.13 5.33 -14.18
N ARG A 314 -12.17 6.48 -13.48
CA ARG A 314 -13.33 6.94 -12.70
C ARG A 314 -14.20 7.95 -13.45
N GLY A 315 -13.86 8.26 -14.69
CA GLY A 315 -14.56 9.24 -15.53
C GLY A 315 -14.04 10.67 -15.39
N GLU A 316 -12.97 10.92 -14.63
CA GLU A 316 -12.47 12.28 -14.38
C GLU A 316 -11.88 12.96 -15.65
N ALA A 317 -11.69 12.21 -16.74
CA ALA A 317 -11.29 12.74 -18.04
C ALA A 317 -12.47 13.28 -18.89
N GLU A 318 -13.72 13.00 -18.52
CA GLU A 318 -14.91 13.22 -19.37
C GLU A 318 -15.04 14.67 -19.85
N PHE A 319 -14.74 15.64 -19.00
CA PHE A 319 -14.83 17.06 -19.39
C PHE A 319 -13.76 17.43 -20.43
N ALA A 320 -12.54 16.92 -20.29
CA ALA A 320 -11.47 17.12 -21.27
C ALA A 320 -11.83 16.46 -22.60
N ASP A 321 -12.39 15.24 -22.56
CA ASP A 321 -12.84 14.51 -23.75
C ASP A 321 -13.97 15.26 -24.48
N LYS A 322 -14.93 15.83 -23.74
CA LYS A 322 -15.98 16.71 -24.33
C LYS A 322 -15.40 17.94 -25.02
N ILE A 323 -14.36 18.56 -24.44
CA ILE A 323 -13.67 19.69 -25.07
C ILE A 323 -12.99 19.25 -26.38
N LEU A 324 -12.34 18.08 -26.40
CA LEU A 324 -11.75 17.51 -27.61
C LEU A 324 -12.81 17.27 -28.70
N SER A 325 -13.95 16.65 -28.35
CA SER A 325 -15.08 16.47 -29.27
C SER A 325 -15.60 17.81 -29.80
N ALA A 326 -15.79 18.80 -28.93
CA ALA A 326 -16.25 20.14 -29.31
C ALA A 326 -15.28 20.85 -30.28
N MET A 327 -13.97 20.75 -30.03
CA MET A 327 -12.96 21.33 -30.93
C MET A 327 -12.98 20.64 -32.30
N ARG A 328 -12.99 19.29 -32.34
CA ARG A 328 -13.06 18.52 -33.59
C ARG A 328 -14.30 18.85 -34.41
N PHE A 329 -15.44 19.02 -33.75
CA PHE A 329 -16.65 19.48 -34.40
C PHE A 329 -16.50 20.90 -34.95
N ALA A 330 -15.98 21.84 -34.16
CA ALA A 330 -15.89 23.24 -34.53
C ALA A 330 -14.97 23.50 -35.73
N PHE A 331 -13.80 22.86 -35.81
CA PHE A 331 -12.87 23.10 -36.92
C PHE A 331 -13.10 22.16 -38.12
N GLY A 332 -13.55 20.93 -37.89
CA GLY A 332 -13.58 19.86 -38.90
C GLY A 332 -14.96 19.32 -39.23
N GLY A 333 -16.01 19.73 -38.51
CA GLY A 333 -17.36 19.18 -38.66
C GLY A 333 -17.51 17.73 -38.21
N HIS A 334 -16.53 17.19 -37.48
CA HIS A 334 -16.52 15.81 -36.99
C HIS A 334 -17.69 15.56 -36.04
N LEU A 335 -18.58 14.63 -36.41
CA LEU A 335 -19.72 14.26 -35.58
C LEU A 335 -19.32 13.13 -34.63
N GLU A 336 -19.50 13.36 -33.33
CA GLU A 336 -19.28 12.33 -32.31
C GLU A 336 -20.27 11.17 -32.49
N LYS A 337 -19.77 9.93 -32.39
CA LYS A 337 -20.63 8.75 -32.35
C LYS A 337 -21.46 8.78 -31.07
N LYS A 338 -22.79 8.68 -31.21
CA LYS A 338 -23.67 8.53 -30.04
C LYS A 338 -23.31 7.24 -29.30
N LYS A 339 -23.21 7.30 -27.97
CA LYS A 339 -23.19 6.09 -27.13
C LYS A 339 -24.49 5.32 -27.40
N GLU A 340 -24.36 4.07 -27.85
CA GLU A 340 -25.45 3.09 -27.84
C GLU A 340 -25.67 2.52 -26.43
#